data_AF-A0A7L8UXT6-F1
#
_entry.id   AF-A0A7L8UXT6-F1
#
_cell.length_a   1.000
_cell.length_b   1.000
_cell.length_c   1.000
_cell.angle_alpha   90.00
_cell.angle_beta   90.00
_cell.angle_gamma   90.00
#
_symmetry.space_group_name_H-M   'P 1'
#
loop_
_entity.id
_entity.type
_entity.pdbx_description
1 polymer ?
#
loop_
_entity_poly.entity_id
_entity_poly.type
_entity_poly.pdbx_seq_one_letter_code
_entity_poly.pdbx_strand_id
1 'polypeptide(L)'
;MSFFDFFKKKPTATNTTTSVELPEEQTITWENTFDPDLFFQGYDAAITDLENNGKVAAAETLRANQSKLQLAFLTRFEKQLQNDLQHIADSEMKTDHIIASVNAVRVYNKQMNVTVRAHLAQTKKHLIGEEI
;
A
#
# COMPACT_ATOMS: atom_id res chain seq x y z
N MET A 1 10.62 -60.21 30.41
CA MET A 1 10.30 -58.90 29.81
C MET A 1 9.67 -59.16 28.46
N SER A 2 8.37 -58.91 28.32
CA SER A 2 7.55 -59.32 27.18
C SER A 2 6.66 -58.16 26.70
N PHE A 3 6.45 -58.19 25.39
CA PHE A 3 5.44 -57.50 24.60
C PHE A 3 4.00 -57.79 25.07
N PHE A 4 3.07 -56.93 24.62
CA PHE A 4 1.60 -56.93 24.76
C PHE A 4 1.10 -56.28 26.07
N ASP A 5 0.25 -55.24 26.07
CA ASP A 5 -1.00 -55.09 25.33
C ASP A 5 -1.42 -53.59 25.19
N PHE A 6 -1.76 -53.14 23.98
CA PHE A 6 -3.15 -52.96 23.52
C PHE A 6 -3.93 -51.79 24.15
N PHE A 7 -3.55 -50.55 23.83
CA PHE A 7 -4.54 -49.47 23.76
C PHE A 7 -4.94 -49.19 22.31
N LYS A 8 -5.80 -50.08 21.79
CA LYS A 8 -6.75 -49.73 20.75
C LYS A 8 -7.68 -48.65 21.31
N LYS A 9 -7.72 -47.47 20.66
CA LYS A 9 -8.93 -46.68 20.37
C LYS A 9 -8.57 -45.39 19.61
N LYS A 10 -8.80 -45.38 18.30
CA LYS A 10 -9.40 -44.22 17.61
C LYS A 10 -10.93 -44.45 17.64
N PRO A 11 -11.80 -43.45 17.41
CA PRO A 11 -11.56 -42.07 16.97
C PRO A 11 -12.26 -41.01 17.86
N THR A 12 -12.03 -39.72 17.63
CA THR A 12 -13.08 -38.68 17.46
C THR A 12 -12.38 -37.35 17.17
N ALA A 13 -12.76 -36.74 16.05
CA ALA A 13 -12.32 -35.41 15.67
C ALA A 13 -12.87 -34.38 16.67
N THR A 14 -11.98 -33.59 17.27
CA THR A 14 -12.35 -32.30 17.82
C THR A 14 -11.54 -31.29 17.04
N ASN A 15 -12.22 -30.61 16.11
CA ASN A 15 -11.72 -29.42 15.46
C ASN A 15 -11.48 -28.37 16.56
N THR A 16 -10.26 -28.33 17.09
CA THR A 16 -9.79 -27.12 17.77
C THR A 16 -9.49 -26.15 16.65
N THR A 17 -10.51 -25.36 16.30
CA THR A 17 -10.38 -24.18 15.47
C THR A 17 -9.21 -23.39 16.01
N THR A 18 -8.06 -23.48 15.35
CA THR A 18 -7.03 -22.46 15.43
C THR A 18 -7.75 -21.19 15.02
N SER A 19 -8.14 -20.41 16.02
CA SER A 19 -8.53 -19.02 15.82
C SER A 19 -7.33 -18.42 15.13
N VAL A 20 -7.45 -18.25 13.82
CA VAL A 20 -6.57 -17.39 13.04
C VAL A 20 -6.73 -16.05 13.74
N GLU A 21 -5.75 -15.69 14.57
CA GLU A 21 -5.58 -14.31 15.01
C GLU A 21 -5.67 -13.48 13.74
N LEU A 22 -6.76 -12.72 13.61
CA LEU A 22 -6.81 -11.66 12.63
C LEU A 22 -5.53 -10.84 12.82
N PRO A 23 -4.76 -10.57 11.74
CA PRO A 23 -3.55 -9.79 11.89
C PRO A 23 -3.93 -8.48 12.57
N GLU A 24 -3.20 -8.13 13.63
CA GLU A 24 -3.31 -6.87 14.35
C GLU A 24 -3.58 -5.73 13.36
N GLU A 25 -4.55 -4.86 13.68
CA GLU A 25 -4.81 -3.64 12.92
C GLU A 25 -3.47 -2.94 12.66
N GLN A 26 -2.94 -3.08 11.44
CA GLN A 26 -1.66 -2.48 11.09
C GLN A 26 -1.82 -0.98 11.25
N THR A 27 -1.07 -0.41 12.19
CA THR A 27 -1.06 1.04 12.37
C THR A 27 -0.70 1.70 11.03
N ILE A 28 -1.55 2.63 10.59
CA ILE A 28 -1.31 3.36 9.34
C ILE A 28 -0.10 4.27 9.56
N THR A 29 0.91 4.10 8.72
CA THR A 29 2.13 4.89 8.66
C THR A 29 2.24 5.55 7.29
N TRP A 30 3.21 6.45 7.12
CA TRP A 30 3.50 7.03 5.81
C TRP A 30 3.93 5.98 4.78
N GLU A 31 4.46 4.82 5.20
CA GLU A 31 4.95 3.79 4.29
C GLU A 31 3.83 2.93 3.69
N ASN A 32 2.73 2.73 4.41
CA ASN A 32 1.63 1.84 4.03
C ASN A 32 0.33 2.57 3.68
N THR A 33 0.32 3.90 3.73
CA THR A 33 -0.84 4.73 3.36
C THR A 33 -1.15 4.74 1.87
N PHE A 34 -2.38 5.14 1.56
CA PHE A 34 -2.91 5.52 0.25
C PHE A 34 -3.19 7.03 0.16
N ASP A 35 -3.09 7.77 1.26
CA ASP A 35 -3.20 9.22 1.31
C ASP A 35 -1.90 9.88 0.77
N PRO A 36 -1.98 10.70 -0.29
CA PRO A 36 -0.81 11.39 -0.84
C PRO A 36 -0.12 12.28 0.19
N ASP A 37 -0.87 13.05 0.97
CA ASP A 37 -0.30 14.01 1.90
C ASP A 37 0.47 13.28 2.99
N LEU A 38 -0.11 12.22 3.55
CA LEU A 38 0.56 11.41 4.57
C LEU A 38 1.82 10.73 4.03
N PHE A 39 1.80 10.25 2.78
CA PHE A 39 2.96 9.62 2.16
C PHE A 39 4.09 10.62 1.90
N PHE A 40 3.82 11.69 1.15
CA PHE A 40 4.86 12.62 0.70
C PHE A 40 5.42 13.46 1.86
N GLN A 41 4.56 13.97 2.75
CA GLN A 41 5.02 14.73 3.91
C GLN A 41 5.71 13.81 4.93
N GLY A 42 5.18 12.60 5.13
CA GLY A 42 5.79 11.60 6.01
C GLY A 42 7.17 11.15 5.53
N TYR A 43 7.37 11.00 4.23
CA TYR A 43 8.67 10.71 3.63
C TYR A 43 9.70 11.81 3.90
N ASP A 44 9.34 13.08 3.63
CA ASP A 44 10.22 14.22 3.88
C ASP A 44 10.54 14.39 5.37
N ALA A 45 9.56 14.16 6.24
CA ALA A 45 9.75 14.16 7.69
C ALA A 45 10.68 13.02 8.15
N ALA A 46 10.54 11.82 7.59
CA ALA A 46 11.40 10.68 7.91
C ALA A 46 12.86 10.93 7.51
N ILE A 47 13.10 11.55 6.35
CA ILE A 47 14.45 11.99 5.96
C ILE A 47 15.00 13.00 6.97
N THR A 48 14.20 14.03 7.28
CA THR A 48 14.60 15.10 8.20
C THR A 48 14.96 14.56 9.59
N ASP A 49 14.16 13.63 10.11
CA ASP A 49 14.42 12.98 11.39
C ASP A 49 15.71 12.16 11.37
N LEU A 50 15.97 11.40 10.30
CA LEU A 50 17.22 10.64 10.14
C LEU A 50 18.44 11.57 10.11
N GLU A 51 18.35 12.71 9.44
CA GLU A 51 19.43 13.70 9.38
C GLU A 51 19.67 14.36 10.74
N ASN A 52 18.61 14.78 11.42
CA ASN A 52 18.69 15.38 12.75
C ASN A 52 19.28 14.43 13.80
N ASN A 53 19.03 13.13 13.65
CA ASN A 53 19.59 12.09 14.50
C ASN A 53 21.01 11.62 14.06
N GLY A 54 21.64 12.29 13.10
CA GLY A 54 22.99 11.97 12.61
C GLY A 54 23.08 10.68 11.79
N LYS A 55 21.96 10.08 11.39
CA LYS A 55 21.88 8.84 10.61
C LYS A 55 21.93 9.12 9.10
N VAL A 56 22.95 9.86 8.66
CA VAL A 56 23.09 10.32 7.27
C VAL A 56 23.05 9.17 6.26
N ALA A 57 23.73 8.05 6.55
CA ALA A 57 23.73 6.88 5.66
C ALA A 57 22.32 6.26 5.47
N ALA A 58 21.48 6.30 6.50
CA ALA A 58 20.10 5.83 6.41
C ALA A 58 19.23 6.80 5.61
N ALA A 59 19.41 8.11 5.81
CA ALA A 59 18.73 9.14 5.02
C ALA A 59 19.07 9.03 3.53
N GLU A 60 20.34 8.86 3.19
CA GLU A 60 20.78 8.66 1.79
C GLU A 60 20.23 7.36 1.19
N THR A 61 20.18 6.29 1.98
CA THR A 61 19.54 5.02 1.54
C THR A 61 18.05 5.24 1.25
N LEU A 62 17.37 6.02 2.08
CA LEU A 62 15.96 6.35 1.90
C LEU A 62 15.72 7.23 0.66
N ARG A 63 16.63 8.18 0.38
CA ARG A 63 16.67 8.97 -0.87
C ARG A 63 16.90 8.11 -2.09
N ALA A 64 17.85 7.18 -2.04
CA ALA A 64 18.13 6.25 -3.13
C ALA A 64 16.90 5.39 -3.48
N ASN A 65 16.08 5.06 -2.48
CA ASN A 65 14.86 4.27 -2.65
C ASN A 65 13.61 5.11 -3.00
N GLN A 66 13.70 6.43 -3.08
CA GLN A 66 12.55 7.34 -3.26
C GLN A 66 11.62 6.90 -4.39
N SER A 67 12.20 6.63 -5.56
CA SER A 67 11.42 6.28 -6.76
C SER A 67 10.67 4.96 -6.58
N LYS A 68 11.31 3.98 -5.94
CA LYS A 68 10.70 2.67 -5.66
C LYS A 68 9.55 2.81 -4.66
N LEU A 69 9.72 3.63 -3.63
CA LEU A 69 8.69 3.91 -2.63
C LEU A 69 7.50 4.64 -3.23
N GLN A 70 7.74 5.66 -4.07
CA GLN A 70 6.71 6.39 -4.78
C GLN A 70 5.91 5.49 -5.73
N LEU A 71 6.56 4.59 -6.47
CA LEU A 71 5.86 3.61 -7.31
C LEU A 71 5.01 2.64 -6.48
N ALA A 72 5.55 2.15 -5.36
CA ALA A 72 4.78 1.28 -4.46
C ALA A 72 3.56 2.00 -3.86
N PHE A 73 3.69 3.29 -3.54
CA PHE A 73 2.56 4.14 -3.16
C PHE A 73 1.53 4.23 -4.28
N LEU A 74 1.95 4.53 -5.52
CA LEU A 74 1.03 4.62 -6.65
C LEU A 74 0.27 3.30 -6.89
N THR A 75 0.91 2.14 -6.72
CA THR A 75 0.23 0.84 -6.81
C THR A 75 -0.85 0.68 -5.74
N ARG A 76 -0.59 1.08 -4.48
CA ARG A 76 -1.60 1.03 -3.41
C ARG A 76 -2.72 2.03 -3.65
N PHE A 77 -2.37 3.25 -4.04
CA PHE A 77 -3.30 4.32 -4.40
C PHE A 77 -4.24 3.88 -5.53
N GLU A 78 -3.70 3.29 -6.60
CA GLU A 78 -4.50 2.78 -7.72
C GLU A 78 -5.47 1.69 -7.27
N LYS A 79 -5.01 0.74 -6.46
CA LYS A 79 -5.87 -0.34 -5.95
C LYS A 79 -7.00 0.20 -5.06
N GLN A 80 -6.71 1.18 -4.21
CA GLN A 80 -7.72 1.82 -3.38
C GLN A 80 -8.73 2.59 -4.24
N LEU A 81 -8.25 3.38 -5.20
CA LEU A 81 -9.11 4.11 -6.12
C LEU A 81 -10.01 3.17 -6.93
N GLN A 82 -9.48 2.05 -7.43
CA GLN A 82 -10.30 1.02 -8.09
C GLN A 82 -11.40 0.46 -7.18
N ASN A 83 -11.11 0.26 -5.89
CA ASN A 83 -12.09 -0.19 -4.91
C ASN A 83 -13.18 0.87 -4.71
N ASP A 84 -12.79 2.13 -4.50
CA ASP A 84 -13.72 3.26 -4.31
C ASP A 84 -14.66 3.42 -5.53
N LEU A 85 -14.12 3.25 -6.75
CA LEU A 85 -14.89 3.32 -7.99
C LEU A 85 -15.92 2.19 -8.15
N GLN A 86 -15.77 1.04 -7.49
CA GLN A 86 -16.79 -0.03 -7.53
C GLN A 86 -18.08 0.38 -6.81
N HIS A 87 -17.99 1.33 -5.88
CA HIS A 87 -19.12 1.82 -5.10
C HIS A 87 -19.83 3.01 -5.74
N ILE A 88 -19.30 3.55 -6.85
CA ILE A 88 -19.92 4.63 -7.62
C ILE A 88 -20.70 4.00 -8.78
N ALA A 89 -21.98 4.34 -8.94
CA ALA A 89 -22.80 3.84 -10.04
C ALA A 89 -22.66 4.69 -11.31
N ASP A 90 -22.59 6.01 -11.15
CA ASP A 90 -22.56 6.98 -12.24
C ASP A 90 -21.17 7.11 -12.88
N SER A 91 -21.10 7.07 -14.21
CA SER A 91 -19.84 7.10 -14.95
C SER A 91 -19.16 8.47 -14.91
N GLU A 92 -19.91 9.57 -14.94
CA GLU A 92 -19.36 10.93 -14.87
C GLU A 92 -18.78 11.16 -13.47
N MET A 93 -19.50 10.72 -12.42
CA MET A 93 -18.99 10.77 -11.05
C MET A 93 -17.70 9.95 -10.86
N LYS A 94 -17.56 8.81 -11.53
CA LYS A 94 -16.30 8.04 -11.52
C LYS A 94 -15.16 8.83 -12.13
N THR A 95 -15.38 9.43 -13.29
CA THR A 95 -14.35 10.22 -13.98
C THR A 95 -13.91 11.43 -13.15
N ASP A 96 -14.86 12.17 -12.57
CA ASP A 96 -14.57 13.30 -11.69
C ASP A 96 -13.78 12.86 -10.46
N HIS A 97 -14.16 11.74 -9.84
CA HIS A 97 -13.46 11.18 -8.70
C HIS A 97 -12.03 10.77 -9.07
N ILE A 98 -11.80 10.12 -10.22
CA ILE A 98 -10.45 9.80 -10.72
C ILE A 98 -9.62 11.07 -10.90
N ILE A 99 -10.19 12.09 -11.54
CA ILE A 99 -9.49 13.36 -11.80
C ILE A 99 -9.12 14.05 -10.49
N ALA A 100 -10.03 14.12 -9.53
CA ALA A 100 -9.78 14.70 -8.22
C ALA A 100 -8.65 13.96 -7.47
N SER A 101 -8.73 12.63 -7.38
CA SER A 101 -7.75 11.79 -6.70
C SER A 101 -6.36 11.88 -7.36
N VAL A 102 -6.30 11.86 -8.70
CA VAL A 102 -5.02 12.04 -9.43
C VAL A 102 -4.47 13.45 -9.22
N ASN A 103 -5.33 14.48 -9.18
CA ASN A 103 -4.89 15.85 -8.93
C ASN A 103 -4.32 16.04 -7.52
N ALA A 104 -4.83 15.33 -6.51
CA ALA A 104 -4.26 15.32 -5.17
C ALA A 104 -2.78 14.84 -5.19
N VAL A 105 -2.48 13.76 -5.93
CA VAL A 105 -1.10 13.29 -6.10
C VAL A 105 -0.25 14.28 -6.90
N ARG A 106 -0.82 14.95 -7.91
CA ARG A 106 -0.10 15.90 -8.78
C ARG A 106 0.42 17.13 -8.07
N VAL A 107 -0.12 17.50 -6.92
CA VAL A 107 0.44 18.57 -6.07
C VAL A 107 1.92 18.30 -5.77
N TYR A 108 2.30 17.04 -5.65
CA TYR A 108 3.66 16.57 -5.36
C TYR A 108 4.54 16.35 -6.60
N ASN A 109 4.13 16.84 -7.78
CA ASN A 109 4.88 16.64 -9.05
C ASN A 109 6.36 17.04 -8.99
N LYS A 110 6.71 18.04 -8.18
CA LYS A 110 8.11 18.48 -8.01
C LYS A 110 8.99 17.45 -7.29
N GLN A 111 8.38 16.57 -6.49
CA GLN A 111 9.05 15.52 -5.73
C GLN A 111 9.12 14.20 -6.50
N MET A 112 8.45 14.09 -7.66
CA MET A 112 8.36 12.88 -8.46
C MET A 112 9.28 12.93 -9.67
N ASN A 113 10.01 11.85 -9.92
CA ASN A 113 10.81 11.71 -11.14
C ASN A 113 9.90 11.54 -12.38
N VAL A 114 10.49 11.51 -13.58
CA VAL A 114 9.72 11.37 -14.84
C VAL A 114 8.97 10.04 -14.91
N THR A 115 9.58 8.94 -14.47
CA THR A 115 8.98 7.60 -14.49
C THR A 115 7.74 7.51 -13.60
N VAL A 116 7.78 8.08 -12.39
CA VAL A 116 6.66 8.11 -11.44
C VAL A 116 5.53 8.96 -12.00
N ARG A 117 5.84 10.13 -12.58
CA ARG A 117 4.83 10.99 -13.24
C ARG A 117 4.18 10.31 -14.45
N ALA A 118 4.98 9.58 -15.24
CA ALA A 118 4.47 8.79 -16.35
C ALA A 118 3.53 7.66 -15.87
N HIS A 119 3.91 6.95 -14.81
CA HIS A 119 3.06 5.92 -14.20
C HIS A 119 1.74 6.52 -13.69
N LEU A 120 1.76 7.67 -13.01
CA LEU A 120 0.53 8.33 -12.56
C LEU A 120 -0.38 8.73 -13.74
N ALA A 121 0.20 9.21 -14.83
CA ALA A 121 -0.56 9.53 -16.04
C ALA A 121 -1.15 8.26 -16.69
N GLN A 122 -0.41 7.15 -16.71
CA GLN A 122 -0.88 5.86 -17.19
C GLN A 122 -2.00 5.30 -16.30
N THR A 123 -1.87 5.38 -14.97
CA THR A 123 -2.93 5.02 -14.01
C THR A 123 -4.21 5.82 -14.30
N LYS A 124 -4.11 7.15 -14.48
CA LYS A 124 -5.28 7.97 -14.85
C LYS A 124 -5.94 7.45 -16.15
N LYS A 125 -5.13 7.25 -17.19
CA LYS A 125 -5.60 6.80 -18.51
C LYS A 125 -6.29 5.43 -18.40
N HIS A 126 -5.66 4.49 -17.70
CA HIS A 126 -6.18 3.15 -17.44
C HIS A 126 -7.54 3.18 -16.71
N LEU A 127 -7.66 4.00 -15.66
CA LEU A 127 -8.88 4.05 -14.85
C LEU A 127 -10.07 4.72 -15.55
N ILE A 128 -9.81 5.66 -16.46
CA ILE A 128 -10.85 6.32 -17.27
C ILE A 128 -11.33 5.40 -18.41
N GLY A 129 -10.56 4.35 -18.75
CA GLY A 129 -10.89 3.45 -19.86
C GLY A 129 -10.52 4.00 -21.23
N GLU A 130 -9.63 5.01 -21.29
CA GLU A 130 -8.97 5.39 -22.53
C GLU A 130 -7.93 4.29 -22.83
N GLU A 131 -8.24 3.30 -23.67
CA GLU A 131 -7.27 2.25 -24.03
C GLU A 131 -6.07 2.80 -24.84
N ILE A 132 -4.95 2.06 -24.85
CA ILE A 132 -3.70 2.37 -25.56
C ILE A 132 -3.78 1.85 -26.99
#